data_AF-A0A0G0UEG5-F1
#
_entry.id   AF-A0A0G0UEG5-F1
#
_cell.length_a   1.000
_cell.length_b   1.000
_cell.length_c   1.000
_cell.angle_alpha   90.00
_cell.angle_beta   90.00
_cell.angle_gamma   90.00
#
_symmetry.space_group_name_H-M   'P 1'
#
loop_
_entity.id
_entity.type
_entity.pdbx_description
1 polymer ?
#
loop_
_entity_poly.entity_id
_entity_poly.type
_entity_poly.pdbx_seq_one_letter_code
_entity_poly.pdbx_strand_id
1 'polypeptide(L)'
;MSRFPINWPKKLPMPEYKNLADVRAGELESLRVTMKKPDYGPDKIHPTAGAVVIGARKYLIAFNVNLDTSDVLIAKEIAKKIREKDGGLKGVKALGFMVDGRAQVSMNLVDYEKTNFDAAFYVVKKEAEKLGIKIKNSEIYGMIPLEALVKTAKDTFKADGFKSDQVLEKRLYE
;
A
#
# COMPACT_ATOMS: atom_id res chain seq x y z
N MET A 1 -14.18 -34.08 8.96
CA MET A 1 -13.94 -32.63 8.76
C MET A 1 -14.96 -31.85 9.60
N SER A 2 -14.61 -31.47 10.82
CA SER A 2 -15.43 -30.58 11.64
C SER A 2 -15.32 -29.16 11.08
N ARG A 3 -16.37 -28.68 10.41
CA ARG A 3 -16.52 -27.27 10.09
C ARG A 3 -16.70 -26.54 11.42
N PHE A 4 -15.72 -25.75 11.83
CA PHE A 4 -15.90 -24.78 12.90
C PHE A 4 -16.66 -23.58 12.30
N PRO A 5 -17.93 -23.37 12.63
CA PRO A 5 -18.62 -22.15 12.23
C PRO A 5 -17.93 -20.97 12.93
N ILE A 6 -17.20 -20.16 12.17
CA ILE A 6 -16.68 -18.88 12.66
C ILE A 6 -17.88 -17.95 12.76
N ASN A 7 -18.48 -17.90 13.95
CA ASN A 7 -19.57 -17.00 14.25
C ASN A 7 -18.97 -15.61 14.52
N TRP A 8 -18.84 -14.77 13.49
CA TRP A 8 -18.27 -13.42 13.61
C TRP A 8 -19.23 -12.52 14.39
N PRO A 9 -18.88 -12.06 15.60
CA PRO A 9 -19.77 -11.16 16.32
C PRO A 9 -19.84 -9.82 15.59
N LYS A 10 -21.02 -9.19 15.59
CA LYS A 10 -21.29 -7.86 15.02
C LYS A 10 -20.57 -6.72 15.78
N LYS A 11 -19.44 -6.98 16.42
CA LYS A 11 -18.66 -5.96 17.11
C LYS A 11 -17.89 -5.19 16.06
N LEU A 12 -18.24 -3.92 15.88
CA LEU A 12 -17.47 -3.00 15.06
C LEU A 12 -16.07 -2.88 15.69
N PRO A 13 -14.99 -2.93 14.87
CA PRO A 13 -13.64 -2.80 15.39
C PRO A 13 -13.48 -1.47 16.12
N MET A 14 -12.73 -1.48 17.23
CA MET A 14 -12.46 -0.26 17.99
C MET A 14 -11.84 0.80 17.05
N PRO A 15 -12.27 2.08 17.10
CA PRO A 15 -11.79 3.11 16.18
C PRO A 15 -10.27 3.23 16.12
N GLU A 16 -9.59 3.01 17.25
CA GLU A 16 -8.13 2.99 17.38
C GLU A 16 -7.42 1.85 16.62
N TYR A 17 -8.14 0.81 16.17
CA TYR A 17 -7.58 -0.32 15.41
C TYR A 17 -7.79 -0.21 13.90
N LYS A 18 -8.36 0.91 13.42
CA LYS A 18 -8.63 1.12 12.00
C LYS A 18 -7.36 1.14 11.14
N ASN A 19 -6.25 1.66 11.67
CA ASN A 19 -5.00 1.76 10.93
C ASN A 19 -4.02 0.67 11.35
N LEU A 20 -3.78 -0.27 10.43
CA LEU A 20 -2.87 -1.40 10.65
C LEU A 20 -1.45 -0.99 11.06
N ALA A 21 -0.96 0.17 10.58
CA ALA A 21 0.37 0.64 10.95
C ALA A 21 0.46 0.99 12.44
N ASP A 22 -0.61 1.53 13.01
CA ASP A 22 -0.68 1.93 14.42
C ASP A 22 -0.90 0.71 15.33
N VAL A 23 -1.61 -0.31 14.81
CA VAL A 23 -1.78 -1.61 15.48
C VAL A 23 -0.47 -2.39 15.53
N ARG A 24 0.38 -2.29 14.50
CA ARG A 24 1.66 -3.02 14.38
C ARG A 24 2.88 -2.19 14.78
N ALA A 25 2.68 -1.04 15.41
CA ALA A 25 3.79 -0.17 15.80
C ALA A 25 4.73 -0.90 16.79
N GLY A 26 6.02 -0.96 16.47
CA GLY A 26 7.03 -1.68 17.26
C GLY A 26 7.02 -3.21 17.09
N GLU A 27 6.21 -3.71 16.15
CA GLU A 27 6.20 -5.11 15.69
C GLU A 27 6.06 -6.15 16.82
N LEU A 28 6.80 -7.27 16.77
CA LEU A 28 6.70 -8.34 17.76
C LEU A 28 7.25 -7.92 19.14
N GLU A 29 8.30 -7.10 19.15
CA GLU A 29 8.98 -6.71 20.39
C GLU A 29 8.11 -5.81 21.24
N SER A 30 7.34 -4.89 20.63
CA SER A 30 6.38 -4.08 21.40
C SER A 30 5.24 -4.93 21.98
N LEU A 31 4.78 -5.95 21.25
CA LEU A 31 3.72 -6.85 21.71
C LEU A 31 4.12 -7.69 22.94
N ARG A 32 5.42 -8.00 23.10
CA ARG A 32 5.93 -8.71 24.29
C ARG A 32 5.91 -7.86 25.56
N VAL A 33 6.03 -6.54 25.41
CA VAL A 33 6.05 -5.59 26.52
C VAL A 33 4.64 -5.15 26.87
N THR A 34 3.87 -4.71 25.87
CA THR A 34 2.53 -4.15 26.06
C THR A 34 1.59 -4.66 24.97
N MET A 35 0.69 -5.58 25.33
CA MET A 35 -0.38 -6.01 24.44
C MET A 35 -1.61 -5.14 24.63
N LYS A 36 -2.06 -4.47 23.55
CA LYS A 36 -3.37 -3.81 23.55
C LYS A 36 -4.48 -4.87 23.59
N LYS A 37 -5.59 -4.58 24.28
CA LYS A 37 -6.71 -5.51 24.43
C LYS A 37 -7.27 -5.89 23.04
N PRO A 38 -7.18 -7.16 22.61
CA PRO A 38 -7.65 -7.54 21.29
C PRO A 38 -9.18 -7.51 21.23
N ASP A 39 -9.73 -7.38 20.02
CA ASP A 39 -11.18 -7.52 19.80
C ASP A 39 -11.66 -8.93 20.16
N TYR A 40 -10.81 -9.95 19.94
CA TYR A 40 -11.05 -11.37 20.17
C TYR A 40 -9.82 -12.08 20.72
N GLY A 41 -10.06 -13.11 21.54
CA GLY A 41 -9.01 -13.92 22.13
C GLY A 41 -8.45 -13.36 23.45
N PRO A 42 -7.44 -14.02 24.02
CA PRO A 42 -6.82 -13.61 25.27
C PRO A 42 -6.02 -12.31 25.10
N ASP A 43 -5.95 -11.51 26.17
CA ASP A 43 -5.12 -10.32 26.29
C ASP A 43 -3.63 -10.65 26.55
N LYS A 44 -3.18 -11.80 26.06
CA LYS A 44 -1.81 -12.30 26.20
C LYS A 44 -1.27 -12.73 24.84
N ILE A 45 -0.01 -12.42 24.59
CA ILE A 45 0.67 -12.80 23.36
C ILE A 45 0.80 -14.32 23.26
N HIS A 46 0.56 -14.89 22.08
CA HIS A 46 0.82 -16.31 21.87
C HIS A 46 2.34 -16.55 21.83
N PRO A 47 2.89 -17.53 22.57
CA PRO A 47 4.34 -17.72 22.72
C PRO A 47 5.12 -17.82 21.40
N THR A 48 4.53 -18.46 20.40
CA THR A 48 5.16 -18.70 19.09
C THR A 48 4.54 -17.92 17.93
N ALA A 49 3.28 -17.50 18.07
CA ALA A 49 2.51 -16.93 16.95
C ALA A 49 2.29 -15.42 17.07
N GLY A 50 2.62 -14.83 18.23
CA GLY A 50 2.40 -13.41 18.46
C GLY A 50 0.92 -13.06 18.56
N ALA A 51 0.48 -12.10 17.75
CA ALA A 51 -0.90 -11.67 17.60
C ALA A 51 -1.28 -11.62 16.11
N VAL A 52 -2.54 -11.90 15.81
CA VAL A 52 -3.06 -11.89 14.43
C VAL A 52 -4.04 -10.74 14.26
N VAL A 53 -3.90 -9.99 13.17
CA VAL A 53 -4.85 -8.96 12.76
C VAL A 53 -5.64 -9.46 11.56
N ILE A 54 -6.96 -9.48 11.68
CA ILE A 54 -7.90 -9.80 10.60
C ILE A 54 -8.73 -8.56 10.33
N GLY A 55 -8.94 -8.22 9.05
CA GLY A 55 -9.78 -7.08 8.67
C GLY A 55 -10.09 -7.07 7.18
N ALA A 56 -11.03 -6.20 6.80
CA ALA A 56 -11.39 -5.93 5.42
C ALA A 56 -10.92 -4.52 5.02
N ARG A 57 -10.47 -4.36 3.77
CA ARG A 57 -10.02 -3.09 3.20
C ARG A 57 -10.36 -3.01 1.72
N LYS A 58 -10.27 -1.81 1.13
CA LYS A 58 -10.19 -1.64 -0.32
C LYS A 58 -8.98 -2.39 -0.87
N TYR A 59 -9.02 -2.70 -2.17
CA TYR A 59 -7.84 -3.24 -2.85
C TYR A 59 -6.65 -2.29 -2.69
N LEU A 60 -5.51 -2.88 -2.43
CA LEU A 60 -4.25 -2.19 -2.25
C LEU A 60 -3.37 -2.49 -3.47
N ILE A 61 -2.73 -1.47 -4.01
CA ILE A 61 -1.68 -1.61 -5.02
C ILE A 61 -0.32 -1.37 -4.36
N ALA A 62 0.57 -2.36 -4.43
CA ALA A 62 1.96 -2.22 -4.02
C ALA A 62 2.78 -1.81 -5.24
N PHE A 63 3.33 -0.60 -5.21
CA PHE A 63 4.03 0.00 -6.34
C PHE A 63 5.29 0.72 -5.85
N ASN A 64 6.44 0.36 -6.42
CA ASN A 64 7.73 0.91 -6.02
C ASN A 64 8.40 1.61 -7.19
N VAL A 65 9.15 2.68 -6.91
CA VAL A 65 9.91 3.43 -7.91
C VAL A 65 11.37 3.47 -7.49
N ASN A 66 12.25 2.95 -8.33
CA ASN A 66 13.69 2.95 -8.11
C ASN A 66 14.29 4.22 -8.70
N LEU A 67 15.09 4.92 -7.90
CA LEU A 67 15.80 6.12 -8.29
C LEU A 67 17.19 5.74 -8.81
N ASP A 68 17.71 6.53 -9.74
CA ASP A 68 19.06 6.37 -10.31
C ASP A 68 20.11 6.98 -9.36
N THR A 69 20.10 6.53 -8.10
CA THR A 69 21.00 6.93 -7.03
C THR A 69 21.00 5.86 -5.95
N SER A 70 22.10 5.73 -5.21
CA SER A 70 22.18 4.93 -4.00
C SER A 70 21.86 5.74 -2.73
N ASP A 71 21.59 7.04 -2.84
CA ASP A 71 21.28 7.85 -1.67
C ASP A 71 19.83 7.61 -1.18
N VAL A 72 19.71 6.77 -0.16
CA VAL A 72 18.43 6.44 0.48
C VAL A 72 17.75 7.64 1.12
N LEU A 73 18.48 8.71 1.48
CA LEU A 73 17.90 9.91 2.07
C LEU A 73 16.99 10.61 1.06
N ILE A 74 17.36 10.60 -0.22
CA ILE A 74 16.53 11.13 -1.32
C ILE A 74 15.21 10.37 -1.39
N ALA A 75 15.23 9.03 -1.38
CA ALA A 75 14.01 8.24 -1.38
C ALA A 75 13.14 8.49 -0.13
N LYS A 76 13.75 8.68 1.05
CA LYS A 76 13.04 9.01 2.29
C LYS A 76 12.40 10.40 2.24
N GLU A 77 13.08 11.39 1.65
CA GLU A 77 12.55 12.74 1.44
C GLU A 77 11.34 12.71 0.51
N ILE A 78 11.46 12.07 -0.65
CA ILE A 78 10.36 11.93 -1.61
C ILE A 78 9.19 11.18 -0.98
N ALA A 79 9.45 10.05 -0.31
CA ALA A 79 8.43 9.28 0.39
C ALA A 79 7.67 10.12 1.44
N LYS A 80 8.38 11.01 2.16
CA LYS A 80 7.75 11.94 3.11
C LYS A 80 6.84 12.95 2.41
N LYS A 81 7.25 13.50 1.27
CA LYS A 81 6.44 14.47 0.51
C LYS A 81 5.16 13.86 -0.08
N ILE A 82 5.22 12.60 -0.54
CA ILE A 82 4.09 11.99 -1.26
C ILE A 82 3.08 11.26 -0.37
N ARG A 83 3.45 10.85 0.84
CA ARG A 83 2.56 10.02 1.68
C ARG A 83 1.51 10.87 2.39
N GLU A 84 0.30 10.32 2.49
CA GLU A 84 -0.87 11.04 3.01
C GLU A 84 -0.67 11.57 4.42
N LYS A 85 0.01 10.82 5.29
CA LYS A 85 0.18 11.20 6.71
C LYS A 85 0.96 12.51 6.91
N ASP A 86 1.72 12.94 5.91
CA ASP A 86 2.48 14.20 5.91
C ASP A 86 1.85 15.24 4.96
N GLY A 87 0.58 15.04 4.55
CA GLY A 87 -0.15 15.97 3.69
C GLY A 87 -0.02 15.72 2.19
N GLY A 88 0.61 14.60 1.79
CA GLY A 88 0.77 14.21 0.39
C GLY A 88 -0.51 13.65 -0.26
N LEU A 89 -0.31 12.69 -1.15
CA LEU A 89 -1.36 12.09 -1.97
C LEU A 89 -2.36 11.26 -1.14
N LYS A 90 -3.65 11.41 -1.43
CA LYS A 90 -4.72 10.70 -0.73
C LYS A 90 -4.70 9.21 -1.04
N GLY A 91 -4.78 8.37 -0.02
CA GLY A 91 -4.73 6.92 -0.16
C GLY A 91 -3.31 6.38 -0.41
N VAL A 92 -2.26 7.17 -0.21
CA VAL A 92 -0.86 6.73 -0.42
C VAL A 92 -0.11 6.64 0.90
N LYS A 93 0.44 5.47 1.18
CA LYS A 93 1.47 5.26 2.21
C LYS A 93 2.80 5.04 1.51
N ALA A 94 3.87 5.73 1.91
CA ALA A 94 5.17 5.59 1.28
C ALA A 94 6.32 5.58 2.28
N LEU A 95 7.38 4.85 1.96
CA LEU A 95 8.64 4.76 2.69
C LEU A 95 9.83 4.75 1.70
N GLY A 96 11.00 5.17 2.17
CA GLY A 96 12.24 5.15 1.39
C GLY A 96 13.17 4.05 1.89
N PHE A 97 13.65 3.20 0.98
CA PHE A 97 14.51 2.06 1.27
C PHE A 97 15.76 2.04 0.38
N MET A 98 16.77 1.31 0.83
CA MET A 98 17.88 0.86 -0.01
C MET A 98 17.55 -0.57 -0.44
N VAL A 99 17.45 -0.80 -1.75
CA VAL A 99 17.18 -2.13 -2.34
C VAL A 99 18.16 -2.32 -3.50
N ASP A 100 18.92 -3.41 -3.49
CA ASP A 100 19.88 -3.77 -4.54
C ASP A 100 20.82 -2.62 -4.96
N GLY A 101 21.35 -1.92 -3.96
CA GLY A 101 22.27 -0.80 -4.14
C GLY A 101 21.63 0.50 -4.65
N ARG A 102 20.29 0.57 -4.69
CA ARG A 102 19.54 1.74 -5.16
C ARG A 102 18.57 2.25 -4.12
N ALA A 103 18.35 3.56 -4.15
CA ALA A 103 17.31 4.21 -3.39
C ALA A 103 15.94 3.93 -4.04
N GLN A 104 14.99 3.42 -3.27
CA GLN A 104 13.65 3.05 -3.74
C GLN A 104 12.59 3.77 -2.91
N VAL A 105 11.63 4.39 -3.59
CA VAL A 105 10.39 4.88 -2.99
C VAL A 105 9.37 3.76 -3.06
N SER A 106 9.12 3.08 -1.94
CA SER A 106 8.12 2.02 -1.84
C SER A 106 6.78 2.59 -1.43
N MET A 107 5.72 2.22 -2.14
CA MET A 107 4.37 2.76 -1.91
C MET A 107 3.32 1.67 -1.82
N ASN A 108 2.39 1.88 -0.89
CA ASN A 108 1.13 1.17 -0.80
C ASN A 108 0.01 2.18 -1.08
N LEU A 109 -0.66 2.03 -2.22
CA LEU A 109 -1.87 2.77 -2.56
C LEU A 109 -3.05 2.02 -1.96
N VAL A 110 -3.46 2.46 -0.76
CA VAL A 110 -4.54 1.83 0.03
C VAL A 110 -5.94 2.23 -0.45
N ASP A 111 -6.02 3.20 -1.35
CA ASP A 111 -7.25 3.62 -2.04
C ASP A 111 -6.90 4.12 -3.46
N TYR A 112 -6.70 3.18 -4.39
CA TYR A 112 -6.25 3.49 -5.76
C TYR A 112 -7.25 4.32 -6.58
N GLU A 113 -8.53 4.32 -6.15
CA GLU A 113 -9.58 5.14 -6.77
C GLU A 113 -9.33 6.63 -6.53
N LYS A 114 -8.75 7.00 -5.38
CA LYS A 114 -8.41 8.40 -5.04
C LYS A 114 -7.09 8.85 -5.65
N THR A 115 -6.07 8.02 -5.56
CA THR A 115 -4.78 8.24 -6.22
C THR A 115 -4.34 6.92 -6.82
N ASN A 116 -4.25 6.89 -8.14
CA ASN A 116 -3.81 5.70 -8.87
C ASN A 116 -2.29 5.68 -9.01
N PHE A 117 -1.72 4.52 -9.35
CA PHE A 117 -0.27 4.32 -9.36
C PHE A 117 0.47 5.18 -10.39
N ASP A 118 -0.18 5.53 -11.51
CA ASP A 118 0.34 6.46 -12.52
C ASP A 118 0.46 7.89 -11.97
N ALA A 119 -0.56 8.38 -11.28
CA ALA A 119 -0.51 9.69 -10.62
C ALA A 119 0.60 9.74 -9.54
N ALA A 120 0.72 8.68 -8.74
CA ALA A 120 1.80 8.56 -7.75
C ALA A 120 3.18 8.54 -8.41
N PHE A 121 3.35 7.79 -9.51
CA PHE A 121 4.57 7.77 -10.31
C PHE A 121 4.97 9.17 -10.79
N TYR A 122 4.03 9.93 -11.36
CA TYR A 122 4.31 11.28 -11.85
C TYR A 122 4.78 12.23 -10.74
N VAL A 123 4.20 12.12 -9.54
CA VAL A 123 4.62 12.96 -8.40
C VAL A 123 6.01 12.56 -7.93
N VAL A 124 6.32 11.25 -7.83
CA VAL A 124 7.67 10.78 -7.51
C VAL A 124 8.67 11.26 -8.54
N LYS A 125 8.34 11.15 -9.83
CA LYS A 125 9.17 11.62 -10.94
C LYS A 125 9.48 13.11 -10.80
N LYS A 126 8.45 13.93 -10.58
CA LYS A 126 8.60 15.38 -10.40
C LYS A 126 9.49 15.73 -9.20
N GLU A 127 9.33 15.03 -8.06
CA GLU A 127 10.17 15.27 -6.89
C GLU A 127 11.61 14.81 -7.09
N ALA A 128 11.83 13.69 -7.80
CA ALA A 128 13.17 13.24 -8.17
C ALA A 128 13.87 14.22 -9.13
N GLU A 129 13.15 14.72 -10.14
CA GLU A 129 13.67 15.69 -11.11
C GLU A 129 14.10 17.01 -10.46
N LYS A 130 13.36 17.51 -9.45
CA LYS A 130 13.75 18.68 -8.66
C LYS A 130 15.09 18.49 -7.94
N LEU A 131 15.44 17.25 -7.63
CA LEU A 131 16.69 16.86 -6.96
C LEU A 131 17.78 16.44 -7.98
N GLY A 132 17.52 16.59 -9.29
CA GLY A 132 18.46 16.17 -10.34
C GLY A 132 18.58 14.65 -10.51
N ILE A 133 17.66 13.88 -9.92
CA ILE A 133 17.69 12.41 -9.94
C ILE A 133 16.71 11.88 -10.98
N LYS A 134 17.16 10.91 -11.78
CA LYS A 134 16.31 10.20 -12.74
C LYS A 134 15.65 9.01 -12.08
N ILE A 135 14.50 8.59 -12.61
CA ILE A 135 13.92 7.28 -12.29
C ILE A 135 14.63 6.22 -13.13
N LYS A 136 15.04 5.13 -12.48
CA LYS A 136 15.64 3.98 -13.15
C LYS A 136 14.58 3.04 -13.75
N ASN A 137 13.63 2.62 -12.92
CA ASN A 137 12.49 1.78 -13.27
C ASN A 137 11.44 1.85 -12.15
N SER A 138 10.31 1.16 -12.35
CA SER A 138 9.26 0.99 -11.35
C SER A 138 8.73 -0.45 -11.37
N GLU A 139 8.16 -0.89 -10.25
CA GLU A 139 7.75 -2.27 -10.02
C GLU A 139 6.34 -2.30 -9.43
N ILE A 140 5.48 -3.14 -10.00
CA ILE A 140 4.19 -3.49 -9.42
C ILE A 140 4.36 -4.85 -8.74
N TYR A 141 4.07 -4.92 -7.45
CA TYR A 141 4.18 -6.16 -6.68
C TYR A 141 2.82 -6.85 -6.56
N GLY A 142 2.74 -8.08 -7.08
CA GLY A 142 1.53 -8.90 -7.04
C GLY A 142 0.50 -8.50 -8.11
N MET A 143 -0.77 -8.75 -7.81
CA MET A 143 -1.89 -8.46 -8.70
C MET A 143 -2.49 -7.09 -8.40
N ILE A 144 -3.00 -6.43 -9.44
CA ILE A 144 -3.72 -5.16 -9.33
C ILE A 144 -5.11 -5.25 -9.96
N PRO A 145 -6.08 -4.42 -9.53
CA PRO A 145 -7.39 -4.36 -10.16
C PRO A 145 -7.29 -3.94 -11.63
N LEU A 146 -8.06 -4.58 -12.52
CA LEU A 146 -8.16 -4.19 -13.93
C LEU A 146 -8.55 -2.71 -14.11
N GLU A 147 -9.45 -2.23 -13.27
CA GLU A 147 -9.89 -0.83 -13.28
C GLU A 147 -8.76 0.16 -12.99
N ALA A 148 -7.69 -0.25 -12.30
CA ALA A 148 -6.51 0.60 -12.10
C ALA A 148 -5.75 0.83 -13.43
N LEU A 149 -5.64 -0.20 -14.28
CA LEU A 149 -5.02 -0.10 -15.60
C LEU A 149 -5.88 0.74 -16.55
N VAL A 150 -7.20 0.51 -16.56
CA VAL A 150 -8.15 1.30 -17.35
C VAL A 150 -8.10 2.77 -16.94
N LYS A 151 -8.03 3.04 -15.63
CA LYS A 151 -7.88 4.41 -15.10
C LYS A 151 -6.59 5.06 -15.57
N THR A 152 -5.47 4.35 -15.59
CA THR A 152 -4.21 4.86 -16.19
C THR A 152 -4.40 5.21 -17.65
N ALA A 153 -5.05 4.36 -18.44
CA ALA A 153 -5.28 4.64 -19.86
C ALA A 153 -6.10 5.92 -20.08
N LYS A 154 -7.13 6.15 -19.26
CA LYS A 154 -7.93 7.38 -19.26
C LYS A 154 -7.10 8.59 -18.84
N ASP A 155 -6.51 8.55 -17.66
CA ASP A 155 -5.94 9.73 -17.02
C ASP A 155 -4.63 10.17 -17.69
N THR A 156 -3.78 9.19 -18.03
CA THR A 156 -2.44 9.42 -18.59
C THR A 156 -2.50 9.62 -20.10
N PHE A 157 -3.23 8.79 -20.83
CA PHE A 157 -3.27 8.84 -22.31
C PHE A 157 -4.49 9.56 -22.88
N LYS A 158 -5.38 10.11 -22.03
CA LYS A 158 -6.61 10.81 -22.45
C LYS A 158 -7.56 9.94 -23.27
N ALA A 159 -7.54 8.63 -23.01
CA ALA A 159 -8.42 7.67 -23.65
C ALA A 159 -9.78 7.63 -22.93
N ASP A 160 -10.51 8.74 -22.89
CA ASP A 160 -11.71 8.92 -22.05
C ASP A 160 -12.78 7.85 -22.28
N GLY A 161 -12.91 7.40 -23.53
CA GLY A 161 -13.85 6.35 -23.94
C GLY A 161 -13.42 4.92 -23.62
N PHE A 162 -12.17 4.69 -23.18
CA PHE A 162 -11.64 3.36 -22.92
C PHE A 162 -12.34 2.71 -21.73
N LYS A 163 -12.75 1.45 -21.84
CA LYS A 163 -13.48 0.74 -20.79
C LYS A 163 -12.90 -0.66 -20.59
N SER A 164 -13.14 -1.24 -19.42
CA SER A 164 -12.61 -2.57 -19.09
C SER A 164 -13.15 -3.68 -19.99
N ASP A 165 -14.31 -3.53 -20.62
CA ASP A 165 -14.91 -4.48 -21.57
C ASP A 165 -14.23 -4.52 -22.95
N GLN A 166 -13.33 -3.56 -23.22
CA GLN A 166 -12.44 -3.55 -24.38
C GLN A 166 -11.12 -4.29 -24.11
N VAL A 167 -10.91 -4.81 -22.89
CA VAL A 167 -9.75 -5.65 -22.54
C VAL A 167 -10.11 -7.11 -22.86
N LEU A 168 -9.37 -7.71 -23.79
CA LEU A 168 -9.66 -9.04 -24.34
C LEU A 168 -9.77 -10.09 -23.24
N GLU A 169 -8.85 -10.10 -22.28
CA GLU A 169 -8.81 -11.07 -21.19
C GLU A 169 -10.05 -11.00 -20.30
N LYS A 170 -10.70 -9.83 -20.18
CA LYS A 170 -11.95 -9.71 -19.41
C LYS A 170 -13.07 -10.53 -20.06
N ARG A 171 -13.11 -10.59 -21.39
CA ARG A 171 -14.11 -11.35 -22.16
C ARG A 171 -13.88 -12.86 -22.10
N LEU A 172 -12.68 -13.32 -21.75
CA LEU A 172 -12.38 -14.75 -21.65
C LEU A 172 -12.97 -15.40 -20.38
N TYR A 173 -13.37 -14.60 -19.39
CA TYR A 173 -13.95 -15.05 -18.12
C TYR A 173 -15.45 -14.72 -17.97
N GLU A 174 -16.06 -14.12 -19.00
CA GLU A 174 -17.50 -13.87 -19.12
C GLU A 174 -18.21 -15.07 -19.76
#